data_AF-A0AA40Y776-F1
#
_entry.id   AF-A0AA40Y776-F1
#
_cell.length_a   1.000
_cell.length_b   1.000
_cell.length_c   1.000
_cell.angle_alpha   90.00
_cell.angle_beta   90.00
_cell.angle_gamma   90.00
#
_symmetry.space_group_name_H-M   'P 1'
#
loop_
_entity.id
_entity.type
_entity.pdbx_description
1 polymer ?
#
loop_
_entity_poly.entity_id
_entity_poly.type
_entity_poly.pdbx_seq_one_letter_code
_entity_poly.pdbx_strand_id
1 'polypeptide(L)'
;MRVLLLVALPMMQLPANAAERAQPSARIVVQTDDVTRFFSVLDATGGKPSAEDLQRGYLDTGTEALRSFTDSRIGSMERLARAIQDKPALFARARTCAAALPAIRARVADALDRLGTLLPTARFPPVTVLVGRGNSGGVTTEDGVVIGLEALCNADWMQPDVGDRFVHLIAHEYVHVQQPGASVDVAQPTLLYQTLLEGGAEYVGELISGQPANAHLRRWAQGRECALERAFVQDSGGTDLSKWLYNGPGDEARRGDLGYWVGYRIARSYVSRAPDRTRAIATLLDVRPDTAATVFEAGGWTPACTAAKGVETQVL
;
A
#
# COMPACT_ATOMS: atom_id res chain seq x y z
N MET A 1 -53.22 54.86 -26.50
CA MET A 1 -53.32 54.21 -25.17
C MET A 1 -53.28 52.70 -25.39
N ARG A 2 -52.47 51.96 -24.60
CA ARG A 2 -52.12 50.52 -24.70
C ARG A 2 -50.80 50.25 -25.46
N VAL A 3 -49.66 50.32 -24.76
CA VAL A 3 -48.99 49.33 -23.87
C VAL A 3 -48.04 48.46 -24.69
N LEU A 4 -46.75 48.81 -24.60
CA LEU A 4 -45.61 48.03 -25.05
C LEU A 4 -45.49 46.80 -24.13
N LEU A 5 -45.66 45.59 -24.65
CA LEU A 5 -45.31 44.37 -23.93
C LEU A 5 -43.80 44.13 -24.10
N LEU A 6 -43.03 44.35 -23.03
CA LEU A 6 -41.68 43.79 -22.92
C LEU A 6 -41.80 42.29 -22.61
N VAL A 7 -41.37 41.45 -23.55
CA VAL A 7 -41.17 40.02 -23.32
C VAL A 7 -39.77 39.83 -22.72
N ALA A 8 -39.68 39.57 -21.42
CA ALA A 8 -38.44 39.18 -20.77
C ALA A 8 -38.15 37.70 -21.07
N LEU A 9 -37.06 37.43 -21.80
CA LEU A 9 -36.53 36.08 -21.94
C LEU A 9 -35.91 35.62 -20.60
N PRO A 10 -36.22 34.41 -20.10
CA PRO A 10 -35.51 33.86 -18.95
C PRO A 10 -34.12 33.42 -19.38
N MET A 11 -33.07 34.04 -18.81
CA MET A 11 -31.71 33.53 -18.88
C MET A 11 -31.65 32.18 -18.16
N MET A 12 -31.54 31.09 -18.93
CA MET A 12 -31.13 29.78 -18.39
C MET A 12 -29.72 29.90 -17.84
N GLN A 13 -29.58 29.94 -16.52
CA GLN A 13 -28.30 29.79 -15.85
C GLN A 13 -27.87 28.33 -15.98
N LEU A 14 -26.85 28.08 -16.80
CA LEU A 14 -26.09 26.83 -16.78
C LEU A 14 -25.50 26.67 -15.37
N PRO A 15 -25.65 25.52 -14.69
CA PRO A 15 -24.93 25.30 -13.47
C PRO A 15 -23.44 25.27 -13.83
N ALA A 16 -22.69 26.22 -13.27
CA ALA A 16 -21.25 26.13 -13.24
C ALA A 16 -20.90 24.85 -12.49
N ASN A 17 -20.54 23.79 -13.23
CA ASN A 17 -19.79 22.67 -12.69
C ASN A 17 -18.44 23.25 -12.26
N ALA A 18 -18.41 23.80 -11.05
CA ALA A 18 -17.20 23.99 -10.30
C ALA A 18 -16.62 22.59 -10.13
N ALA A 19 -15.59 22.28 -10.93
CA ALA A 19 -14.54 21.37 -10.51
C ALA A 19 -13.86 22.02 -9.30
N GLU A 20 -14.56 22.02 -8.17
CA GLU A 20 -13.96 22.17 -6.87
C GLU A 20 -13.17 20.87 -6.68
N ARG A 21 -11.93 20.87 -7.17
CA ARG A 21 -10.94 19.89 -6.75
C ARG A 21 -10.94 20.00 -5.23
N ALA A 22 -11.59 19.05 -4.57
CA ALA A 22 -11.61 18.96 -3.13
C ALA A 22 -10.18 19.16 -2.66
N GLN A 23 -9.92 20.29 -2.00
CA GLN A 23 -8.63 20.45 -1.36
C GLN A 23 -8.49 19.28 -0.40
N PRO A 24 -7.33 18.59 -0.37
CA PRO A 24 -7.07 17.57 0.63
C PRO A 24 -7.54 18.07 1.98
N SER A 25 -8.39 17.30 2.65
CA SER A 25 -8.81 17.63 4.00
C SER A 25 -7.57 18.02 4.81
N ALA A 26 -7.60 19.15 5.52
CA ALA A 26 -6.46 19.69 6.28
C ALA A 26 -5.85 18.68 7.28
N ARG A 27 -6.51 17.53 7.49
CA ARG A 27 -6.06 16.38 8.26
C ARG A 27 -5.00 15.49 7.57
N ILE A 28 -4.85 15.52 6.24
CA ILE A 28 -3.95 14.61 5.51
C ILE A 28 -2.63 15.30 5.23
N VAL A 29 -1.55 14.78 5.81
CA VAL A 29 -0.20 15.31 5.65
C VAL A 29 0.68 14.28 4.93
N VAL A 30 1.31 14.70 3.84
CA VAL A 30 2.31 13.91 3.10
C VAL A 30 3.59 14.73 2.99
N GLN A 31 4.61 14.34 3.76
CA GLN A 31 5.90 15.00 3.86
C GLN A 31 6.91 14.37 2.91
N THR A 32 7.60 15.19 2.13
CA THR A 32 8.65 14.76 1.19
C THR A 32 9.93 15.58 1.34
N ASP A 33 9.99 16.46 2.35
CA ASP A 33 11.10 17.41 2.52
C ASP A 33 12.41 16.70 2.87
N ASP A 34 12.34 15.54 3.52
CA ASP A 34 13.51 14.69 3.80
C ASP A 34 14.19 14.21 2.51
N VAL A 35 13.43 13.91 1.46
CA VAL A 35 14.01 13.59 0.13
C VAL A 35 14.79 14.78 -0.42
N THR A 36 14.26 15.99 -0.27
CA THR A 36 14.93 17.22 -0.73
C THR A 36 16.21 17.49 0.07
N ARG A 37 16.16 17.34 1.40
CA ARG A 37 17.34 17.44 2.28
C ARG A 37 18.41 16.45 1.87
N PHE A 38 18.05 15.17 1.70
CA PHE A 38 18.98 14.12 1.31
C PHE A 38 19.70 14.45 -0.02
N PHE A 39 18.95 14.82 -1.06
CA PHE A 39 19.59 15.13 -2.35
C PHE A 39 20.41 16.41 -2.32
N SER A 40 20.08 17.38 -1.46
CA SER A 40 20.92 18.56 -1.24
C SER A 40 22.28 18.20 -0.67
N VAL A 41 22.33 17.26 0.29
CA VAL A 41 23.59 16.74 0.85
C VAL A 41 24.38 15.97 -0.22
N LEU A 42 23.72 15.14 -1.03
CA LEU A 42 24.39 14.42 -2.12
C LEU A 42 25.00 15.38 -3.14
N ASP A 43 24.29 16.43 -3.55
CA ASP A 43 24.81 17.40 -4.51
C ASP A 43 26.01 18.16 -3.95
N ALA A 44 25.92 18.64 -2.71
CA ALA A 44 26.99 19.40 -2.05
C ALA A 44 28.29 18.61 -1.87
N THR A 45 28.19 17.27 -1.86
CA THR A 45 29.31 16.35 -1.61
C THR A 45 29.74 15.57 -2.85
N GLY A 46 29.24 15.94 -4.04
CA GLY A 46 29.57 15.25 -5.29
C GLY A 46 29.14 13.77 -5.30
N GLY A 47 28.04 13.45 -4.60
CA GLY A 47 27.48 12.10 -4.48
C GLY A 47 28.23 11.19 -3.51
N LYS A 48 29.19 11.71 -2.73
CA LYS A 48 30.02 10.95 -1.78
C LYS A 48 30.02 11.58 -0.40
N PRO A 49 28.86 11.72 0.26
CA PRO A 49 28.80 12.35 1.58
C PRO A 49 29.50 11.50 2.63
N SER A 50 30.14 12.17 3.60
CA SER A 50 30.59 11.55 4.84
C SER A 50 29.40 11.29 5.78
N ALA A 51 29.64 10.54 6.86
CA ALA A 51 28.65 10.38 7.91
C ALA A 51 28.27 11.72 8.57
N GLU A 52 29.25 12.62 8.72
CA GLU A 52 29.03 13.95 9.31
C GLU A 52 28.18 14.85 8.41
N ASP A 53 28.39 14.78 7.08
CA ASP A 53 27.57 15.52 6.12
C ASP A 53 26.10 15.10 6.19
N LEU A 54 25.85 13.78 6.27
CA LEU A 54 24.50 13.23 6.42
C LEU A 54 23.90 13.53 7.80
N GLN A 55 24.69 13.45 8.87
CA GLN A 55 24.22 13.78 10.21
C GLN A 55 23.69 15.21 10.24
N ARG A 56 24.52 16.19 9.82
CA ARG A 56 24.20 17.61 9.91
C ARG A 56 23.14 18.05 8.89
N GLY A 57 23.27 17.58 7.65
CA GLY A 57 22.46 18.04 6.52
C GLY A 57 21.18 17.24 6.29
N TYR A 58 21.04 16.06 6.90
CA TYR A 58 19.88 15.19 6.69
C TYR A 58 19.21 14.76 8.00
N LEU A 59 19.93 14.16 8.95
CA LEU A 59 19.32 13.61 10.16
C LEU A 59 18.94 14.68 11.21
N ASP A 60 19.86 15.60 11.54
CA ASP A 60 19.64 16.61 12.59
C ASP A 60 18.47 17.54 12.27
N THR A 61 18.34 17.88 10.98
CA THR A 61 17.29 18.76 10.45
C THR A 61 16.09 18.01 9.88
N GLY A 62 16.09 16.68 9.98
CA GLY A 62 15.06 15.81 9.46
C GLY A 62 13.82 15.72 10.34
N THR A 63 12.81 15.02 9.83
CA THR A 63 11.57 14.75 10.58
C THR A 63 11.80 13.77 11.75
N GLU A 64 10.86 13.74 12.70
CA GLU A 64 10.79 12.70 13.75
C GLU A 64 10.81 11.29 13.13
N ALA A 65 10.03 11.10 12.06
CA ALA A 65 9.96 9.85 11.32
C ALA A 65 11.32 9.45 10.72
N LEU A 66 12.14 10.39 10.23
CA LEU A 66 13.51 10.07 9.80
C LEU A 66 14.40 9.60 10.96
N ARG A 67 14.25 10.17 12.15
CA ARG A 67 15.02 9.76 13.34
C ARG A 67 14.63 8.36 13.79
N SER A 68 13.32 8.11 13.97
CA SER A 68 12.75 6.81 14.31
C SER A 68 13.08 5.72 13.26
N PHE A 69 13.00 6.06 11.97
CA PHE A 69 13.42 5.19 10.88
C PHE A 69 14.94 4.99 10.86
N THR A 70 15.71 5.96 11.34
CA THR A 70 17.15 5.79 11.50
C THR A 70 17.45 4.72 12.55
N ASP A 71 16.84 4.80 13.72
CA ASP A 71 17.09 3.85 14.81
C ASP A 71 16.68 2.41 14.43
N SER A 72 15.58 2.27 13.68
CA SER A 72 14.99 0.96 13.38
C SER A 72 15.40 0.35 12.03
N ARG A 73 15.82 1.15 11.05
CA ARG A 73 16.04 0.69 9.65
C ARG A 73 17.35 1.19 9.02
N ILE A 74 17.81 2.42 9.28
CA ILE A 74 19.09 2.94 8.73
C ILE A 74 20.29 2.54 9.62
N GLY A 75 20.11 2.45 10.93
CA GLY A 75 21.11 2.14 11.94
C GLY A 75 22.06 3.29 12.26
N SER A 76 22.68 3.92 11.26
CA SER A 76 23.54 5.11 11.48
C SER A 76 23.86 5.83 10.16
N MET A 77 24.36 7.06 10.24
CA MET A 77 24.78 7.83 9.07
C MET A 77 26.04 7.27 8.41
N GLU A 78 26.92 6.59 9.15
CA GLU A 78 28.05 5.83 8.56
C GLU A 78 27.56 4.69 7.68
N ARG A 79 26.50 4.00 8.12
CA ARG A 79 25.91 2.90 7.35
C ARG A 79 25.17 3.43 6.12
N LEU A 80 24.54 4.60 6.21
CA LEU A 80 23.94 5.27 5.06
C LEU A 80 25.00 5.73 4.05
N ALA A 81 26.07 6.41 4.51
CA ALA A 81 27.19 6.84 3.67
C ALA A 81 27.82 5.64 2.93
N ARG A 82 28.05 4.53 3.63
CA ARG A 82 28.53 3.29 3.02
C ARG A 82 27.56 2.74 1.98
N ALA A 83 26.26 2.70 2.27
CA ALA A 83 25.26 2.23 1.30
C ALA A 83 25.26 3.08 0.03
N ILE A 84 25.42 4.40 0.14
CA ILE A 84 25.53 5.32 -1.01
C ILE A 84 26.74 4.97 -1.88
N GLN A 85 27.90 4.73 -1.26
CA GLN A 85 29.12 4.34 -1.96
C GLN A 85 29.04 2.97 -2.62
N ASP A 86 28.43 2.00 -1.92
CA ASP A 86 28.34 0.61 -2.39
C ASP A 86 27.28 0.43 -3.49
N LYS A 87 26.24 1.27 -3.50
CA LYS A 87 25.06 1.14 -4.38
C LYS A 87 24.68 2.46 -5.08
N PRO A 88 25.58 3.15 -5.79
CA PRO A 88 25.29 4.48 -6.36
C PRO A 88 24.12 4.47 -7.35
N ALA A 89 23.92 3.37 -8.08
CA ALA A 89 22.80 3.22 -9.02
C ALA A 89 21.42 3.24 -8.31
N LEU A 90 21.34 2.73 -7.07
CA LEU A 90 20.12 2.75 -6.27
C LEU A 90 19.64 4.18 -6.03
N PHE A 91 20.55 5.05 -5.59
CA PHE A 91 20.26 6.45 -5.25
C PHE A 91 20.09 7.32 -6.51
N ALA A 92 20.82 7.03 -7.59
CA ALA A 92 20.62 7.68 -8.88
C ALA A 92 19.19 7.41 -9.42
N ARG A 93 18.71 6.16 -9.33
CA ARG A 93 17.33 5.84 -9.71
C ARG A 93 16.31 6.50 -8.78
N ALA A 94 16.58 6.53 -7.48
CA ALA A 94 15.74 7.22 -6.49
C ALA A 94 15.55 8.70 -6.83
N ARG A 95 16.62 9.38 -7.28
CA ARG A 95 16.57 10.78 -7.76
C ARG A 95 15.61 10.95 -8.93
N THR A 96 15.65 10.04 -9.91
CA THR A 96 14.70 10.06 -11.03
C THR A 96 13.26 9.88 -10.56
N CYS A 97 13.01 8.95 -9.63
CA CYS A 97 11.67 8.76 -9.04
C CYS A 97 11.19 9.97 -8.22
N ALA A 98 12.10 10.72 -7.59
CA ALA A 98 11.75 11.89 -6.78
C ALA A 98 10.96 12.95 -7.56
N ALA A 99 11.18 13.05 -8.88
CA ALA A 99 10.44 13.96 -9.75
C ALA A 99 8.92 13.70 -9.78
N ALA A 100 8.48 12.47 -9.48
CA ALA A 100 7.06 12.11 -9.44
C ALA A 100 6.38 12.44 -8.10
N LEU A 101 7.14 12.78 -7.05
CA LEU A 101 6.62 12.95 -5.69
C LEU A 101 5.50 14.01 -5.56
N PRO A 102 5.53 15.15 -6.26
CA PRO A 102 4.42 16.10 -6.20
C PRO A 102 3.08 15.50 -6.66
N ALA A 103 3.10 14.73 -7.75
CA ALA A 103 1.91 14.05 -8.27
C ALA A 103 1.46 12.90 -7.36
N ILE A 104 2.42 12.12 -6.85
CA ILE A 104 2.17 11.04 -5.89
C ILE A 104 1.51 11.59 -4.62
N ARG A 105 2.02 12.70 -4.08
CA ARG A 105 1.47 13.37 -2.89
C ARG A 105 -0.01 13.73 -3.08
N ALA A 106 -0.38 14.32 -4.22
CA ALA A 106 -1.78 14.65 -4.51
C ALA A 106 -2.64 13.37 -4.57
N ARG A 107 -2.18 12.35 -5.29
CA ARG A 107 -2.91 11.08 -5.44
C ARG A 107 -3.07 10.30 -4.13
N VAL A 108 -2.06 10.34 -3.26
CA VAL A 108 -2.13 9.77 -1.90
C VAL A 108 -3.18 10.51 -1.09
N ALA A 109 -3.19 11.85 -1.14
CA ALA A 109 -4.19 12.62 -0.43
C ALA A 109 -5.63 12.27 -0.86
N ASP A 110 -5.85 12.13 -2.17
CA ASP A 110 -7.15 11.69 -2.70
C ASP A 110 -7.52 10.27 -2.24
N ALA A 111 -6.55 9.34 -2.18
CA ALA A 111 -6.77 7.99 -1.68
C ALA A 111 -7.14 7.98 -0.18
N LEU A 112 -6.44 8.75 0.63
CA LEU A 112 -6.72 8.84 2.06
C LEU A 112 -8.05 9.56 2.34
N ASP A 113 -8.48 10.49 1.50
CA ASP A 113 -9.81 11.06 1.63
C ASP A 113 -10.93 10.04 1.34
N ARG A 114 -10.72 9.16 0.33
CA ARG A 114 -11.60 8.01 0.09
C ARG A 114 -11.63 7.05 1.28
N LEU A 115 -10.49 6.82 1.94
CA LEU A 115 -10.46 6.03 3.18
C LEU A 115 -11.35 6.66 4.25
N GLY A 116 -11.29 7.97 4.44
CA GLY A 116 -12.15 8.67 5.41
C GLY A 116 -13.65 8.60 5.07
N THR A 117 -14.00 8.44 3.79
CA THR A 117 -15.39 8.19 3.36
C THR A 117 -15.80 6.75 3.64
N LEU A 118 -14.91 5.78 3.39
CA LEU A 118 -15.18 4.35 3.62
C LEU A 118 -15.23 3.99 5.11
N LEU A 119 -14.37 4.62 5.91
CA LEU A 119 -14.21 4.39 7.34
C LEU A 119 -14.17 5.76 8.07
N PRO A 120 -15.33 6.29 8.49
CA PRO A 120 -15.39 7.60 9.16
C PRO A 120 -14.58 7.71 10.46
N THR A 121 -14.27 6.57 11.09
CA THR A 121 -13.43 6.48 12.30
C THR A 121 -11.93 6.35 12.00
N ALA A 122 -11.52 6.46 10.73
CA ALA A 122 -10.12 6.32 10.34
C ALA A 122 -9.22 7.39 11.01
N ARG A 123 -8.03 6.95 11.39
CA ARG A 123 -6.95 7.82 11.91
C ARG A 123 -6.07 8.27 10.76
N PHE A 124 -5.55 9.50 10.86
CA PHE A 124 -4.76 10.12 9.79
C PHE A 124 -3.38 10.62 10.27
N PRO A 125 -2.45 9.74 10.70
CA PRO A 125 -1.07 10.14 10.97
C PRO A 125 -0.36 10.55 9.66
N PRO A 126 0.76 11.28 9.71
CA PRO A 126 1.42 11.72 8.49
C PRO A 126 1.97 10.54 7.67
N VAL A 127 2.08 10.76 6.35
CA VAL A 127 2.94 9.94 5.47
C VAL A 127 4.26 10.68 5.29
N THR A 128 5.39 10.02 5.53
CA THR A 128 6.72 10.60 5.34
C THR A 128 7.50 9.78 4.31
N VAL A 129 7.87 10.42 3.21
CA VAL A 129 8.79 9.84 2.22
C VAL A 129 10.19 10.34 2.51
N LEU A 130 11.12 9.41 2.65
CA LEU A 130 12.52 9.66 2.99
C LEU A 130 13.45 8.76 2.16
N VAL A 131 14.76 8.92 2.33
CA VAL A 131 15.78 8.06 1.73
C VAL A 131 16.53 7.27 2.82
N GLY A 132 16.53 5.95 2.70
CA GLY A 132 17.22 5.01 3.58
C GLY A 132 18.37 4.28 2.89
N ARG A 133 18.57 3.01 3.25
CA ARG A 133 19.66 2.15 2.72
C ARG A 133 19.22 1.16 1.64
N GLY A 134 17.96 1.24 1.21
CA GLY A 134 17.36 0.29 0.27
C GLY A 134 16.89 -1.03 0.90
N ASN A 135 16.56 -1.02 2.20
CA ASN A 135 16.16 -2.22 2.95
C ASN A 135 14.69 -2.21 3.44
N SER A 136 13.93 -1.15 3.17
CA SER A 136 12.51 -1.07 3.52
C SER A 136 11.78 -0.16 2.52
N GLY A 137 10.73 -0.70 1.88
CA GLY A 137 9.91 0.04 0.90
C GLY A 137 8.82 0.89 1.56
N GLY A 138 8.16 0.33 2.57
CA GLY A 138 7.17 0.98 3.42
C GLY A 138 7.16 0.33 4.80
N VAL A 139 6.78 1.10 5.81
CA VAL A 139 6.52 0.60 7.16
C VAL A 139 5.52 1.52 7.86
N THR A 140 4.64 0.93 8.65
CA THR A 140 3.78 1.65 9.58
C THR A 140 4.45 1.72 10.96
N THR A 141 4.57 2.92 11.52
CA THR A 141 5.15 3.20 12.84
C THR A 141 4.20 4.05 13.69
N GLU A 142 4.59 4.33 14.94
CA GLU A 142 3.86 5.30 15.79
C GLU A 142 3.83 6.70 15.17
N ASP A 143 4.86 7.05 14.39
CA ASP A 143 4.98 8.34 13.68
C ASP A 143 4.13 8.41 12.39
N GLY A 144 3.45 7.31 12.02
CA GLY A 144 2.64 7.21 10.82
C GLY A 144 3.23 6.26 9.77
N VAL A 145 3.01 6.56 8.50
CA VAL A 145 3.49 5.71 7.39
C VAL A 145 4.80 6.27 6.85
N VAL A 146 5.86 5.46 6.87
CA VAL A 146 7.20 5.85 6.42
C VAL A 146 7.57 5.06 5.16
N ILE A 147 7.99 5.77 4.11
CA ILE A 147 8.30 5.20 2.79
C ILE A 147 9.76 5.48 2.43
N GLY A 148 10.50 4.40 2.13
CA GLY A 148 11.84 4.48 1.56
C GLY A 148 11.78 4.69 0.05
N LEU A 149 12.03 5.92 -0.40
CA LEU A 149 11.99 6.31 -1.83
C LEU A 149 12.88 5.39 -2.68
N GLU A 150 14.09 5.12 -2.23
CA GLU A 150 15.08 4.35 -2.96
C GLU A 150 14.69 2.88 -3.11
N ALA A 151 14.15 2.29 -2.06
CA ALA A 151 13.70 0.90 -2.08
C ALA A 151 12.48 0.76 -3.01
N LEU A 152 11.44 1.58 -2.79
CA LEU A 152 10.21 1.48 -3.56
C LEU A 152 10.40 1.86 -5.02
N CYS A 153 11.27 2.84 -5.33
CA CYS A 153 11.63 3.18 -6.70
C CYS A 153 12.19 1.99 -7.49
N ASN A 154 12.89 1.07 -6.82
CA ASN A 154 13.53 -0.11 -7.41
C ASN A 154 12.66 -1.38 -7.38
N ALA A 155 11.40 -1.30 -6.94
CA ALA A 155 10.48 -2.43 -6.88
C ALA A 155 9.50 -2.46 -8.07
N ASP A 156 9.97 -2.27 -9.29
CA ASP A 156 9.12 -2.12 -10.50
C ASP A 156 8.47 -3.42 -10.93
N TRP A 157 9.05 -4.54 -10.51
CA TRP A 157 8.45 -5.86 -10.60
C TRP A 157 7.10 -5.96 -9.88
N MET A 158 6.84 -5.16 -8.84
CA MET A 158 5.53 -5.10 -8.15
C MET A 158 4.48 -4.41 -9.02
N GLN A 159 4.84 -3.24 -9.53
CA GLN A 159 4.04 -2.36 -10.38
C GLN A 159 5.01 -1.43 -11.15
N PRO A 160 5.11 -1.52 -12.49
CA PRO A 160 6.04 -0.71 -13.28
C PRO A 160 5.80 0.80 -13.23
N ASP A 161 4.55 1.25 -13.10
CA ASP A 161 4.26 2.68 -12.98
C ASP A 161 4.64 3.20 -11.60
N VAL A 162 5.53 4.20 -11.56
CA VAL A 162 6.06 4.75 -10.29
C VAL A 162 4.94 5.36 -9.46
N GLY A 163 4.00 6.08 -10.09
CA GLY A 163 2.91 6.73 -9.39
C GLY A 163 1.95 5.71 -8.78
N ASP A 164 1.51 4.74 -9.57
CA ASP A 164 0.58 3.70 -9.14
C ASP A 164 1.20 2.85 -8.02
N ARG A 165 2.47 2.48 -8.16
CA ARG A 165 3.22 1.72 -7.16
C ARG A 165 3.31 2.47 -5.82
N PHE A 166 3.69 3.75 -5.84
CA PHE A 166 3.80 4.53 -4.60
C PHE A 166 2.43 4.75 -3.96
N VAL A 167 1.43 5.14 -4.74
CA VAL A 167 0.09 5.44 -4.22
C VAL A 167 -0.54 4.18 -3.61
N HIS A 168 -0.39 3.02 -4.27
CA HIS A 168 -0.93 1.77 -3.75
C HIS A 168 -0.18 1.24 -2.53
N LEU A 169 1.16 1.25 -2.51
CA LEU A 169 1.88 0.82 -1.32
C LEU A 169 1.57 1.74 -0.13
N ILE A 170 1.55 3.06 -0.33
CA ILE A 170 1.18 3.99 0.74
C ILE A 170 -0.24 3.69 1.23
N ALA A 171 -1.19 3.44 0.32
CA ALA A 171 -2.54 3.03 0.70
C ALA A 171 -2.57 1.73 1.52
N HIS A 172 -1.80 0.71 1.13
CA HIS A 172 -1.64 -0.55 1.87
C HIS A 172 -1.15 -0.29 3.30
N GLU A 173 -0.02 0.39 3.46
CA GLU A 173 0.54 0.72 4.78
C GLU A 173 -0.44 1.55 5.62
N TYR A 174 -1.16 2.48 4.98
CA TYR A 174 -2.14 3.30 5.68
C TYR A 174 -3.38 2.52 6.14
N VAL A 175 -3.67 1.37 5.54
CA VAL A 175 -4.69 0.46 6.05
C VAL A 175 -4.19 -0.25 7.31
N HIS A 176 -2.92 -0.63 7.39
CA HIS A 176 -2.33 -1.18 8.63
C HIS A 176 -2.45 -0.21 9.81
N VAL A 177 -2.38 1.10 9.59
CA VAL A 177 -2.69 2.13 10.63
C VAL A 177 -4.09 1.93 11.22
N GLN A 178 -5.05 1.42 10.44
CA GLN A 178 -6.43 1.18 10.87
C GLN A 178 -6.64 -0.23 11.43
N GLN A 179 -5.63 -1.10 11.39
CA GLN A 179 -5.71 -2.48 11.87
C GLN A 179 -5.01 -2.59 13.23
N PRO A 180 -5.74 -2.73 14.35
CA PRO A 180 -5.13 -2.93 15.66
C PRO A 180 -4.18 -4.14 15.69
N GLY A 181 -4.52 -5.18 14.91
CA GLY A 181 -3.72 -6.40 14.75
C GLY A 181 -2.32 -6.18 14.16
N ALA A 182 -2.09 -5.07 13.43
CA ALA A 182 -0.79 -4.72 12.86
C ALA A 182 0.15 -4.01 13.87
N SER A 183 -0.38 -3.57 15.01
CA SER A 183 0.38 -2.88 16.07
C SER A 183 0.71 -3.77 17.27
N VAL A 184 0.37 -5.06 17.21
CA VAL A 184 0.55 -6.01 18.33
C VAL A 184 1.35 -7.22 17.88
N ASP A 185 2.35 -7.60 18.70
CA ASP A 185 3.07 -8.85 18.51
C ASP A 185 2.19 -10.02 18.97
N VAL A 186 1.64 -10.75 18.00
CA VAL A 186 0.93 -12.00 18.26
C VAL A 186 1.95 -13.13 18.29
N ALA A 187 2.07 -13.83 19.42
CA ALA A 187 2.90 -15.02 19.50
C ALA A 187 2.29 -16.14 18.65
N GLN A 188 3.01 -16.58 17.61
CA GLN A 188 2.60 -17.70 16.73
C GLN A 188 1.21 -17.48 16.09
N PRO A 189 1.03 -16.42 15.27
CA PRO A 189 -0.23 -16.20 14.57
C PRO A 189 -0.53 -17.36 13.62
N THR A 190 -1.81 -17.71 13.45
CA THR A 190 -2.19 -18.66 12.40
C THR A 190 -1.98 -18.02 11.03
N LEU A 191 -1.69 -18.85 10.02
CA LEU A 191 -1.56 -18.41 8.64
C LEU A 191 -2.84 -17.70 8.17
N LEU A 192 -4.02 -18.18 8.57
CA LEU A 192 -5.30 -17.54 8.25
C LEU A 192 -5.38 -16.12 8.79
N TYR A 193 -5.07 -15.92 10.08
CA TYR A 193 -5.12 -14.59 10.70
C TYR A 193 -4.16 -13.62 10.01
N GLN A 194 -2.89 -14.01 9.83
CA GLN A 194 -1.91 -13.14 9.19
C GLN A 194 -2.27 -12.83 7.72
N THR A 195 -2.81 -13.81 7.01
CA THR A 195 -3.28 -13.66 5.63
C THR A 195 -4.48 -12.71 5.53
N LEU A 196 -5.40 -12.74 6.50
CA LEU A 196 -6.51 -11.79 6.57
C LEU A 196 -6.03 -10.36 6.89
N LEU A 197 -5.01 -10.22 7.74
CA LEU A 197 -4.41 -8.93 8.06
C LEU A 197 -3.82 -8.28 6.79
N GLU A 198 -2.89 -8.96 6.12
CA GLU A 198 -2.23 -8.47 4.90
C GLU A 198 -3.20 -8.37 3.71
N GLY A 199 -4.05 -9.37 3.53
CA GLY A 199 -5.06 -9.38 2.48
C GLY A 199 -6.14 -8.32 2.64
N GLY A 200 -6.48 -7.99 3.88
CA GLY A 200 -7.37 -6.88 4.22
C GLY A 200 -6.76 -5.53 3.85
N ALA A 201 -5.47 -5.34 4.17
CA ALA A 201 -4.69 -4.17 3.76
C ALA A 201 -4.64 -4.02 2.23
N GLU A 202 -4.36 -5.11 1.52
CA GLU A 202 -4.37 -5.14 0.05
C GLU A 202 -5.74 -4.79 -0.55
N TYR A 203 -6.82 -5.39 -0.04
CA TYR A 203 -8.15 -5.18 -0.57
C TYR A 203 -8.63 -3.74 -0.37
N VAL A 204 -8.52 -3.22 0.86
CA VAL A 204 -8.91 -1.83 1.14
C VAL A 204 -7.95 -0.85 0.47
N GLY A 205 -6.66 -1.18 0.39
CA GLY A 205 -5.64 -0.44 -0.34
C GLY A 205 -6.00 -0.27 -1.81
N GLU A 206 -6.46 -1.32 -2.49
CA GLU A 206 -7.00 -1.25 -3.87
C GLU A 206 -8.23 -0.35 -3.96
N LEU A 207 -9.17 -0.46 -3.02
CA LEU A 207 -10.39 0.37 -3.04
C LEU A 207 -10.09 1.87 -2.96
N ILE A 208 -9.11 2.26 -2.15
CA ILE A 208 -8.79 3.67 -1.93
C ILE A 208 -7.80 4.21 -2.96
N SER A 209 -6.83 3.41 -3.41
CA SER A 209 -5.85 3.84 -4.42
C SER A 209 -6.39 3.77 -5.85
N GLY A 210 -7.41 2.93 -6.09
CA GLY A 210 -7.91 2.61 -7.42
C GLY A 210 -6.93 1.81 -8.29
N GLN A 211 -5.86 1.28 -7.69
CA GLN A 211 -4.81 0.52 -8.37
C GLN A 211 -4.96 -0.98 -8.08
N PRO A 212 -4.69 -1.85 -9.07
CA PRO A 212 -4.82 -3.28 -8.88
C PRO A 212 -3.85 -3.78 -7.81
N ALA A 213 -4.40 -4.35 -6.74
CA ALA A 213 -3.63 -5.04 -5.72
C ALA A 213 -2.86 -6.21 -6.32
N ASN A 214 -1.64 -6.43 -5.84
CA ASN A 214 -0.85 -7.62 -6.17
C ASN A 214 -0.80 -7.98 -7.67
N ALA A 215 -0.69 -6.99 -8.57
CA ALA A 215 -0.83 -7.21 -10.01
C ALA A 215 0.09 -8.32 -10.56
N HIS A 216 1.30 -8.43 -10.02
CA HIS A 216 2.25 -9.48 -10.35
C HIS A 216 1.82 -10.88 -9.83
N LEU A 217 1.30 -10.99 -8.60
CA LEU A 217 0.79 -12.26 -8.07
C LEU A 217 -0.49 -12.70 -8.80
N ARG A 218 -1.38 -11.76 -9.13
CA ARG A 218 -2.58 -12.04 -9.93
C ARG A 218 -2.20 -12.66 -11.28
N ARG A 219 -1.21 -12.09 -11.98
CA ARG A 219 -0.70 -12.63 -13.26
C ARG A 219 -0.14 -14.03 -13.08
N TRP A 220 0.66 -14.26 -12.04
CA TRP A 220 1.26 -15.57 -11.79
C TRP A 220 0.23 -16.63 -11.40
N ALA A 221 -0.75 -16.26 -10.58
CA ALA A 221 -1.79 -17.16 -10.07
C ALA A 221 -2.77 -17.62 -11.16
N GLN A 222 -2.84 -16.94 -12.30
CA GLN A 222 -3.72 -17.29 -13.41
C GLN A 222 -3.50 -18.74 -13.87
N GLY A 223 -4.54 -19.56 -13.79
CA GLY A 223 -4.51 -20.98 -14.11
C GLY A 223 -3.94 -21.89 -13.00
N ARG A 224 -3.55 -21.31 -11.86
CA ARG A 224 -2.99 -22.02 -10.68
C ARG A 224 -3.88 -21.91 -9.44
N GLU A 225 -5.00 -21.21 -9.54
CA GLU A 225 -5.81 -20.81 -8.38
C GLU A 225 -6.30 -22.01 -7.57
N CYS A 226 -6.88 -23.04 -8.21
CA CYS A 226 -7.37 -24.21 -7.49
C CYS A 226 -6.27 -24.91 -6.68
N ALA A 227 -5.10 -25.16 -7.27
CA ALA A 227 -4.00 -25.83 -6.59
C ALA A 227 -3.42 -24.96 -5.46
N LEU A 228 -3.23 -23.67 -5.72
CA LEU A 228 -2.76 -22.70 -4.74
C LEU A 228 -3.71 -22.62 -3.54
N GLU A 229 -5.00 -22.46 -3.80
CA GLU A 229 -6.00 -22.19 -2.76
C GLU A 229 -6.34 -23.44 -1.94
N ARG A 230 -6.29 -24.63 -2.54
CA ARG A 230 -6.39 -25.89 -1.78
C ARG A 230 -5.20 -26.06 -0.84
N ALA A 231 -3.99 -25.76 -1.30
CA ALA A 231 -2.80 -25.80 -0.45
C ALA A 231 -2.91 -24.78 0.69
N PHE A 232 -3.45 -23.58 0.42
CA PHE A 232 -3.69 -22.60 1.47
C PHE A 232 -4.63 -23.12 2.56
N VAL A 233 -5.79 -23.69 2.17
CA VAL A 233 -6.77 -24.21 3.13
C VAL A 233 -6.19 -25.34 3.99
N GLN A 234 -5.30 -26.17 3.45
CA GLN A 234 -4.60 -27.21 4.22
C GLN A 234 -3.67 -26.61 5.27
N ASP A 235 -2.99 -25.53 4.93
CA ASP A 235 -1.97 -24.89 5.78
C ASP A 235 -2.58 -23.86 6.74
N SER A 236 -3.78 -23.32 6.47
CA SER A 236 -4.31 -22.07 7.05
C SER A 236 -4.48 -22.08 8.56
N GLY A 237 -4.68 -23.25 9.16
CA GLY A 237 -4.78 -23.42 10.62
C GLY A 237 -3.43 -23.48 11.34
N GLY A 238 -2.32 -23.69 10.62
CA GLY A 238 -0.97 -23.76 11.18
C GLY A 238 -0.36 -22.37 11.42
N THR A 239 0.81 -22.34 12.06
CA THR A 239 1.55 -21.10 12.38
C THR A 239 2.83 -20.93 11.56
N ASP A 240 3.13 -21.87 10.64
CA ASP A 240 4.22 -21.73 9.69
C ASP A 240 3.82 -20.81 8.53
N LEU A 241 4.36 -19.59 8.56
CA LEU A 241 4.10 -18.56 7.55
C LEU A 241 5.06 -18.63 6.36
N SER A 242 6.19 -19.33 6.49
CA SER A 242 7.37 -19.18 5.61
C SER A 242 7.12 -19.51 4.15
N LYS A 243 6.12 -20.36 3.88
CA LYS A 243 5.69 -20.74 2.53
C LYS A 243 4.80 -19.69 1.85
N TRP A 244 4.24 -18.76 2.62
CA TRP A 244 3.12 -17.91 2.22
C TRP A 244 3.38 -16.40 2.37
N LEU A 245 4.12 -16.00 3.39
CA LEU A 245 4.29 -14.59 3.78
C LEU A 245 5.75 -14.30 4.13
N TYR A 246 6.19 -13.09 3.81
CA TYR A 246 7.50 -12.52 4.15
C TYR A 246 8.70 -13.30 3.62
N ASN A 247 8.49 -14.04 2.53
CA ASN A 247 9.51 -14.90 1.90
C ASN A 247 10.12 -14.27 0.63
N GLY A 248 9.94 -12.95 0.48
CA GLY A 248 10.55 -12.15 -0.57
C GLY A 248 9.87 -12.32 -1.93
N PRO A 249 10.51 -11.89 -3.03
CA PRO A 249 9.86 -11.86 -4.34
C PRO A 249 9.56 -13.25 -4.95
N GLY A 250 10.30 -14.27 -4.52
CA GLY A 250 10.30 -15.60 -5.15
C GLY A 250 10.79 -15.58 -6.60
N ASP A 251 10.39 -16.59 -7.37
CA ASP A 251 10.74 -16.73 -8.79
C ASP A 251 9.52 -17.16 -9.65
N GLU A 252 9.73 -17.44 -10.93
CA GLU A 252 8.66 -17.87 -11.84
C GLU A 252 8.05 -19.22 -11.45
N ALA A 253 8.82 -20.11 -10.81
CA ALA A 253 8.30 -21.40 -10.35
C ALA A 253 7.39 -21.21 -9.15
N ARG A 254 7.72 -20.30 -8.23
CA ARG A 254 6.88 -19.91 -7.10
C ARG A 254 7.19 -18.49 -6.66
N ARG A 255 6.24 -17.57 -6.89
CA ARG A 255 6.28 -16.24 -6.31
C ARG A 255 6.21 -16.33 -4.79
N GLY A 256 6.92 -15.44 -4.11
CA GLY A 256 6.71 -15.24 -2.68
C GLY A 256 5.46 -14.42 -2.40
N ASP A 257 5.15 -14.23 -1.13
CA ASP A 257 4.03 -13.42 -0.61
C ASP A 257 2.65 -13.82 -1.17
N LEU A 258 2.47 -15.09 -1.56
CA LEU A 258 1.20 -15.61 -2.08
C LEU A 258 0.04 -15.50 -1.06
N GLY A 259 0.35 -15.40 0.22
CA GLY A 259 -0.63 -15.11 1.27
C GLY A 259 -1.34 -13.78 1.04
N TYR A 260 -0.65 -12.74 0.55
CA TYR A 260 -1.26 -11.44 0.22
C TYR A 260 -2.36 -11.59 -0.84
N TRP A 261 -2.08 -12.37 -1.90
CA TRP A 261 -3.05 -12.62 -2.96
C TRP A 261 -4.27 -13.42 -2.48
N VAL A 262 -4.04 -14.52 -1.74
CA VAL A 262 -5.13 -15.34 -1.22
C VAL A 262 -5.97 -14.55 -0.22
N GLY A 263 -5.32 -13.81 0.69
CA GLY A 263 -5.95 -12.93 1.66
C GLY A 263 -6.79 -11.85 0.99
N TYR A 264 -6.28 -11.18 -0.05
CA TYR A 264 -7.03 -10.21 -0.84
C TYR A 264 -8.34 -10.83 -1.38
N ARG A 265 -8.28 -12.06 -1.90
CA ARG A 265 -9.47 -12.75 -2.43
C ARG A 265 -10.47 -13.10 -1.35
N ILE A 266 -10.02 -13.54 -0.18
CA ILE A 266 -10.87 -13.84 0.98
C ILE A 266 -11.55 -12.55 1.47
N ALA A 267 -10.76 -11.49 1.71
CA ALA A 267 -11.21 -10.17 2.14
C ALA A 267 -12.27 -9.60 1.18
N ARG A 268 -12.00 -9.65 -0.13
CA ARG A 268 -12.95 -9.23 -1.15
C ARG A 268 -14.24 -10.04 -1.11
N SER A 269 -14.17 -11.37 -0.97
CA SER A 269 -15.37 -12.23 -0.88
C SER A 269 -16.20 -11.87 0.35
N TYR A 270 -15.55 -11.70 1.49
CA TYR A 270 -16.19 -11.30 2.75
C TYR A 270 -16.98 -10.00 2.60
N VAL A 271 -16.31 -8.94 2.15
CA VAL A 271 -16.96 -7.64 2.00
C VAL A 271 -18.06 -7.66 0.93
N SER A 272 -17.89 -8.42 -0.15
CA SER A 272 -18.89 -8.50 -1.23
C SER A 272 -20.20 -9.20 -0.84
N ARG A 273 -20.16 -10.07 0.17
CA ARG A 273 -21.34 -10.81 0.65
C ARG A 273 -22.05 -10.11 1.81
N ALA A 274 -21.40 -9.13 2.42
CA ALA A 274 -21.97 -8.44 3.56
C ALA A 274 -23.10 -7.49 3.12
N PRO A 275 -24.21 -7.43 3.87
CA PRO A 275 -25.31 -6.50 3.58
C PRO A 275 -24.92 -5.04 3.84
N ASP A 276 -24.02 -4.81 4.80
CA ASP A 276 -23.45 -3.53 5.13
C ASP A 276 -21.94 -3.55 4.83
N ARG A 277 -21.57 -2.91 3.73
CA ARG A 277 -20.19 -2.86 3.25
C ARG A 277 -19.25 -2.13 4.22
N THR A 278 -19.71 -1.02 4.80
CA THR A 278 -18.89 -0.21 5.71
C THR A 278 -18.61 -0.97 7.00
N ARG A 279 -19.63 -1.62 7.57
CA ARG A 279 -19.47 -2.49 8.74
C ARG A 279 -18.56 -3.68 8.46
N ALA A 280 -18.65 -4.28 7.27
CA ALA A 280 -17.80 -5.39 6.88
C ALA A 280 -16.33 -4.96 6.75
N ILE A 281 -16.05 -3.81 6.13
CA ILE A 281 -14.68 -3.28 6.08
C ILE A 281 -14.16 -3.02 7.49
N ALA A 282 -14.94 -2.37 8.36
CA ALA A 282 -14.52 -2.15 9.74
C ALA A 282 -14.22 -3.46 10.49
N THR A 283 -15.06 -4.50 10.30
CA THR A 283 -14.88 -5.81 10.92
C THR A 283 -13.64 -6.55 10.37
N LEU A 284 -13.40 -6.44 9.06
CA LEU A 284 -12.22 -7.01 8.42
C LEU A 284 -10.93 -6.36 8.93
N LEU A 285 -10.93 -5.04 9.12
CA LEU A 285 -9.77 -4.32 9.63
C LEU A 285 -9.53 -4.55 11.14
N ASP A 286 -10.59 -4.85 11.89
CA ASP A 286 -10.52 -5.27 13.30
C ASP A 286 -10.41 -6.80 13.47
N VAL A 287 -9.93 -7.52 12.45
CA VAL A 287 -9.71 -8.97 12.57
C VAL A 287 -8.70 -9.26 13.68
N ARG A 288 -8.97 -10.30 14.46
CA ARG A 288 -8.15 -10.78 15.58
C ARG A 288 -7.92 -12.28 15.44
N PRO A 289 -6.93 -12.86 16.14
CA PRO A 289 -6.68 -14.30 16.08
C PRO A 289 -7.92 -15.16 16.38
N ASP A 290 -8.76 -14.73 17.32
CA ASP A 290 -9.99 -15.42 17.72
C ASP A 290 -11.19 -15.18 16.78
N THR A 291 -11.16 -14.11 15.97
CA THR A 291 -12.24 -13.77 15.02
C THR A 291 -11.93 -14.13 13.57
N ALA A 292 -10.68 -14.47 13.24
CA ALA A 292 -10.23 -14.78 11.89
C ALA A 292 -11.05 -15.89 11.20
N ALA A 293 -11.34 -16.98 11.91
CA ALA A 293 -12.16 -18.09 11.38
C ALA A 293 -13.57 -17.64 11.03
N THR A 294 -14.20 -16.84 11.90
CA THR A 294 -15.55 -16.30 11.69
C THR A 294 -15.60 -15.38 10.46
N VAL A 295 -14.60 -14.52 10.26
CA VAL A 295 -14.53 -13.65 9.06
C VAL A 295 -14.36 -14.50 7.80
N PHE A 296 -13.50 -15.51 7.83
CA PHE A 296 -13.28 -16.43 6.72
C PHE A 296 -14.56 -17.17 6.32
N GLU A 297 -15.25 -17.78 7.29
CA GLU A 297 -16.50 -18.52 7.07
C GLU A 297 -17.62 -17.62 6.55
N ALA A 298 -17.79 -16.43 7.13
CA ALA A 298 -18.80 -15.46 6.71
C ALA A 298 -18.60 -14.98 5.26
N GLY A 299 -17.35 -14.95 4.79
CA GLY A 299 -17.06 -14.63 3.40
C GLY A 299 -17.37 -15.74 2.41
N GLY A 300 -17.62 -16.95 2.90
CA GLY A 300 -17.94 -18.16 2.13
C GLY A 300 -17.08 -18.32 0.89
N TRP A 301 -15.81 -17.90 1.00
CA TRP A 301 -14.81 -18.05 -0.04
C TRP A 301 -14.41 -19.52 -0.10
N THR A 302 -14.26 -20.03 -1.31
CA THR A 302 -13.83 -21.40 -1.56
C THR A 302 -12.76 -21.41 -2.65
N PRO A 303 -11.83 -22.39 -2.65
CA PRO A 303 -10.87 -22.56 -3.72
C PRO A 303 -11.53 -22.54 -5.11
N ALA A 304 -10.97 -21.77 -6.03
CA ALA A 304 -11.46 -21.58 -7.39
C ALA A 304 -11.11 -22.77 -8.29
N CYS A 305 -11.68 -23.92 -7.95
CA CYS A 305 -11.60 -25.14 -8.73
C CYS A 305 -12.70 -25.13 -9.79
N THR A 306 -12.40 -24.60 -10.96
CA THR A 306 -13.24 -24.87 -12.14
C THR A 306 -13.21 -26.36 -12.41
N ALA A 307 -14.38 -27.01 -12.51
CA ALA A 307 -14.46 -28.33 -13.09
C ALA A 307 -13.81 -28.24 -14.48
N ALA A 308 -12.79 -29.06 -14.74
CA ALA A 308 -12.27 -29.22 -16.08
C ALA A 308 -13.47 -29.56 -16.97
N LYS A 309 -13.84 -28.67 -17.90
CA LYS A 309 -14.78 -29.05 -18.95
C LYS A 309 -14.15 -30.27 -19.62
N GLY A 310 -14.81 -31.41 -19.49
CA GLY A 310 -14.34 -32.68 -20.01
C GLY A 310 -13.93 -32.48 -21.46
N VAL A 311 -12.69 -32.86 -21.78
CA VAL A 311 -12.35 -33.22 -23.14
C VAL A 311 -13.19 -34.46 -23.41
N GLU A 312 -14.33 -34.27 -24.08
CA GLU A 312 -15.01 -35.36 -24.76
C GLU A 312 -14.02 -35.93 -25.76
N THR A 313 -13.39 -37.03 -25.38
CA THR A 313 -12.70 -37.91 -26.30
C THR A 313 -13.76 -38.44 -27.26
N GLN A 314 -13.91 -37.78 -28.42
CA GLN A 314 -14.55 -38.41 -29.57
C GLN A 314 -13.65 -39.57 -29.98
N VAL A 315 -14.01 -40.76 -29.50
CA VAL A 315 -13.54 -42.02 -30.04
C VAL A 315 -14.28 -42.23 -31.37
N LEU A 316 -13.49 -42.40 -32.42
CA LEU A 316 -13.90 -42.80 -33.77
C LEU A 316 -14.73 -44.09 -33.78
#